data_AF-A0A3B0SVT8-F1
#
_entry.id   AF-A0A3B0SVT8-F1
#
_cell.length_a   1.000
_cell.length_b   1.000
_cell.length_c   1.000
_cell.angle_alpha   90.00
_cell.angle_beta   90.00
_cell.angle_gamma   90.00
#
_symmetry.space_group_name_H-M   'P 1'
#
loop_
_entity.id
_entity.type
_entity.pdbx_description
1 polymer ?
#
loop_
_entity_poly.entity_id
_entity_poly.type
_entity_poly.pdbx_seq_one_letter_code
_entity_poly.pdbx_strand_id
1 'polypeptide(L)'
;MDKDGIFTTHEFREPPIVPGRNPVGAVETLLGSFATEGEAVAVGRTAWETFRESGSHDVAWWLVRASGEELARWIADSGSDVQRVLDLRTNTLVKFGH
;
A
#
# COMPACT_ATOMS: atom_id res chain seq x y z
N MET A 1 -4.22 -4.37 25.79
CA MET A 1 -3.06 -5.12 25.26
C MET A 1 -2.67 -4.41 24.00
N ASP A 2 -1.78 -3.45 24.15
CA ASP A 2 -1.18 -2.74 23.02
C ASP A 2 -0.30 -3.75 22.30
N LYS A 3 -0.75 -4.18 21.11
CA LYS A 3 0.13 -4.82 20.15
C LYS A 3 1.00 -3.70 19.60
N ASP A 4 2.03 -3.30 20.35
CA ASP A 4 3.17 -2.53 19.81
C ASP A 4 3.93 -3.46 18.86
N GLY A 5 3.30 -3.75 17.71
CA GLY A 5 3.86 -4.53 16.64
C GLY A 5 4.48 -3.59 15.63
N ILE A 6 5.65 -3.95 15.10
CA ILE A 6 6.25 -3.24 13.98
C ILE A 6 5.26 -3.23 12.81
N PHE A 7 5.03 -2.07 12.21
CA PHE A 7 4.24 -1.90 10.99
C PHE A 7 5.17 -1.82 9.79
N THR A 8 4.83 -2.48 8.69
CA THR A 8 5.60 -2.40 7.45
C THR A 8 4.79 -1.74 6.36
N THR A 9 5.45 -0.91 5.56
CA THR A 9 4.87 -0.28 4.37
C THR A 9 5.50 -0.89 3.13
N HIS A 10 4.67 -1.46 2.27
CA HIS A 10 5.09 -2.11 1.04
C HIS A 10 4.50 -1.38 -0.16
N GLU A 11 5.30 -1.24 -1.19
CA GLU A 11 4.89 -0.81 -2.52
C GLU A 11 4.96 -2.02 -3.46
N PHE A 12 3.97 -2.13 -4.33
CA PHE A 12 3.97 -3.10 -5.41
C PHE A 12 3.76 -2.33 -6.70
N ARG A 13 4.65 -2.54 -7.67
CA ARG A 13 4.54 -1.92 -9.00
C ARG A 13 4.52 -2.96 -10.09
N GLU A 14 3.54 -2.88 -10.95
CA GLU A 14 3.42 -3.69 -12.15
C GLU A 14 3.61 -2.79 -13.39
N PRO A 15 4.71 -2.97 -14.14
CA PRO A 15 4.92 -2.24 -15.39
C PRO A 15 3.80 -2.52 -16.40
N PRO A 16 3.50 -1.58 -17.30
CA PRO A 16 2.49 -1.79 -18.33
C PRO A 16 2.84 -2.98 -19.22
N ILE A 17 1.82 -3.71 -19.62
CA ILE A 17 1.96 -4.82 -20.56
C ILE A 17 2.42 -4.26 -21.91
N VAL A 18 3.60 -4.67 -22.36
CA VAL A 18 4.14 -4.32 -23.68
C VAL A 18 3.95 -5.49 -24.64
N PRO A 19 3.24 -5.32 -25.77
CA PRO A 19 3.08 -6.37 -26.77
C PRO A 19 4.42 -6.95 -27.22
N GLY A 20 4.53 -8.28 -27.27
CA GLY A 20 5.76 -8.98 -27.65
C GLY A 20 6.81 -9.10 -26.54
N ARG A 21 6.54 -8.58 -25.33
CA ARG A 21 7.36 -8.80 -24.14
C ARG A 21 6.61 -9.67 -23.13
N ASN A 22 7.32 -10.58 -22.47
CA ASN A 22 6.72 -11.36 -21.38
C ASN A 22 6.38 -10.43 -20.20
N PRO A 23 5.19 -10.59 -19.57
CA PRO A 23 4.85 -9.87 -18.35
C PRO A 23 5.87 -10.16 -17.25
N VAL A 24 6.28 -9.11 -16.53
CA VAL A 24 7.21 -9.22 -15.39
C VAL A 24 6.47 -9.48 -14.08
N GLY A 25 5.17 -9.16 -14.02
CA GLY A 25 4.38 -9.19 -12.80
C GLY A 25 4.69 -8.04 -11.87
N ALA A 26 4.03 -8.01 -10.71
CA ALA A 26 4.26 -6.99 -9.69
C ALA A 26 5.60 -7.20 -8.97
N VAL A 27 6.39 -6.12 -8.88
CA VAL A 27 7.61 -6.06 -8.07
C VAL A 27 7.25 -5.46 -6.72
N GLU A 28 7.51 -6.20 -5.66
CA GLU A 28 7.33 -5.75 -4.27
C GLU A 28 8.60 -5.05 -3.75
N THR A 29 8.43 -3.90 -3.11
CA THR A 29 9.47 -3.12 -2.44
C THR A 29 9.02 -2.77 -1.02
N LEU A 30 9.84 -3.11 -0.03
CA LEU A 30 9.65 -2.63 1.35
C LEU A 30 10.10 -1.18 1.44
N LEU A 31 9.17 -0.27 1.74
CA LEU A 31 9.46 1.16 1.94
C LEU A 31 9.96 1.46 3.36
N GLY A 32 9.60 0.62 4.34
CA GLY A 32 10.14 0.73 5.69
C GLY A 32 9.37 -0.09 6.73
N SER A 33 9.93 -0.09 7.93
CA SER A 33 9.39 -0.70 9.15
C SER A 33 9.30 0.37 10.23
N PHE A 34 8.15 0.47 10.89
CA PHE A 34 7.78 1.60 11.75
C PHE A 34 7.24 1.10 13.10
N ALA A 35 7.40 1.92 14.14
CA ALA A 35 6.88 1.59 15.46
C ALA A 35 5.35 1.78 15.53
N THR A 36 4.81 2.69 14.70
CA THR A 36 3.39 3.04 14.74
C THR A 36 2.72 2.89 13.37
N GLU A 37 1.42 2.58 13.38
CA GLU A 37 0.61 2.50 12.15
C GLU A 37 0.58 3.85 11.42
N GLY A 38 0.51 4.96 12.17
CA GLY A 38 0.44 6.31 11.62
C GLY A 38 1.67 6.68 10.79
N GLU A 39 2.87 6.35 11.27
CA GLU A 39 4.13 6.56 10.52
C GLU A 39 4.16 5.74 9.23
N ALA A 40 3.78 4.46 9.33
CA ALA A 40 3.73 3.56 8.17
C ALA A 40 2.76 4.07 7.10
N VAL A 41 1.56 4.50 7.52
CA VAL A 41 0.55 5.09 6.63
C VAL A 41 1.03 6.41 6.02
N ALA A 42 1.70 7.27 6.79
CA ALA A 42 2.24 8.54 6.28
C ALA A 42 3.27 8.32 5.16
N VAL A 43 4.18 7.35 5.34
CA VAL A 43 5.15 6.97 4.29
C VAL A 43 4.45 6.38 3.07
N GLY A 44 3.49 5.47 3.28
CA GLY A 44 2.72 4.87 2.18
C GLY A 44 1.93 5.91 1.38
N ARG A 45 1.29 6.86 2.08
CA ARG A 45 0.54 7.96 1.46
C ARG A 45 1.45 8.89 0.66
N THR A 46 2.60 9.27 1.22
CA THR A 46 3.58 10.12 0.52
C THR A 46 4.07 9.45 -0.77
N ALA A 47 4.37 8.15 -0.72
CA ALA A 47 4.79 7.39 -1.90
C ALA A 47 3.68 7.28 -2.95
N TRP A 48 2.44 7.02 -2.52
CA TRP A 48 1.25 7.00 -3.37
C TRP A 48 1.01 8.35 -4.08
N GLU A 49 1.04 9.46 -3.33
CA GLU A 49 0.89 10.81 -3.88
C GLU A 49 2.00 11.13 -4.89
N THR A 50 3.26 10.87 -4.51
CA THR A 50 4.43 11.09 -5.38
C THR A 50 4.31 10.30 -6.68
N PHE A 51 3.89 9.04 -6.61
CA PHE A 51 3.70 8.20 -7.79
C PHE A 51 2.61 8.77 -8.71
N ARG A 52 1.47 9.20 -8.15
CA ARG A 52 0.37 9.77 -8.93
C ARG A 52 0.75 11.07 -9.62
N GLU A 53 1.62 11.86 -9.00
CA GLU A 53 2.16 13.09 -9.57
C GLU A 53 3.24 12.83 -10.64
N SER A 54 3.85 11.63 -10.67
CA SER A 54 4.95 11.31 -11.59
C SER A 54 4.55 11.17 -13.06
N GLY A 55 3.25 10.95 -13.35
CA GLY A 55 2.76 10.63 -14.69
C GLY A 55 3.12 9.22 -15.18
N SER A 56 3.60 8.33 -14.31
CA SER A 56 3.85 6.92 -14.66
C SER A 56 2.58 6.21 -15.11
N HIS A 57 2.75 5.27 -16.05
CA HIS A 57 1.71 4.36 -16.51
C HIS A 57 1.75 2.99 -15.83
N ASP A 58 2.65 2.79 -14.86
CA ASP A 58 2.67 1.57 -14.07
C ASP A 58 1.39 1.49 -13.21
N VAL A 59 0.89 0.27 -12.99
CA VAL A 59 -0.13 0.03 -11.98
C VAL A 59 0.60 -0.17 -10.65
N ALA A 60 0.16 0.50 -9.60
CA ALA A 60 0.84 0.41 -8.31
C ALA A 60 -0.14 0.42 -7.13
N TRP A 61 0.21 -0.30 -6.08
CA TRP A 61 -0.53 -0.28 -4.82
C TRP A 61 0.41 -0.27 -3.62
N TRP A 62 -0.05 0.38 -2.55
CA TRP A 62 0.68 0.51 -1.29
C TRP A 62 -0.11 -0.13 -0.18
N LEU A 63 0.54 -0.94 0.65
CA LEU A 63 -0.08 -1.59 1.80
C LEU A 63 0.70 -1.31 3.08
N VAL A 64 -0.04 -1.09 4.17
CA VAL A 64 0.51 -1.14 5.54
C VAL A 64 -0.01 -2.39 6.22
N ARG A 65 0.88 -3.15 6.86
CA ARG A 65 0.52 -4.33 7.68
C ARG A 65 1.19 -4.23 9.04
N ALA A 66 0.54 -4.75 10.07
CA ALA A 66 1.26 -5.08 11.30
C ALA A 66 2.06 -6.37 11.07
N SER A 67 3.24 -6.46 11.67
CA SER A 67 4.13 -7.61 11.52
C SER A 67 3.42 -8.91 11.90
N GLY A 68 3.47 -9.90 11.01
CA GLY A 68 2.82 -11.20 11.19
C GLY A 68 1.33 -11.22 10.87
N GLU A 69 0.73 -10.12 10.41
CA GLU A 69 -0.66 -10.09 9.94
C GLU A 69 -0.73 -10.25 8.41
N GLU A 70 -1.70 -11.04 7.95
CA GLU A 70 -1.98 -11.22 6.52
C GLU A 70 -2.80 -10.07 5.94
N LEU A 71 -3.68 -9.47 6.76
CA LEU A 71 -4.54 -8.37 6.34
C LEU A 71 -3.81 -7.04 6.43
N ALA A 72 -3.96 -6.24 5.37
CA ALA A 72 -3.51 -4.85 5.38
C ALA A 72 -4.38 -4.01 6.29
N ARG A 73 -3.71 -3.19 7.12
CA ARG A 73 -4.28 -2.13 7.95
C ARG A 73 -4.69 -0.93 7.11
N TRP A 74 -3.97 -0.67 6.04
CA TRP A 74 -4.27 0.38 5.08
C TRP A 74 -3.85 -0.05 3.66
N ILE A 75 -4.60 0.37 2.65
CA ILE A 75 -4.25 0.18 1.23
C ILE A 75 -4.66 1.38 0.38
N ALA A 76 -3.81 1.73 -0.58
CA ALA A 76 -4.11 2.67 -1.66
C ALA A 76 -3.69 2.10 -3.02
N ASP A 77 -4.40 2.52 -4.07
CA ASP A 77 -4.17 2.14 -5.47
C ASP A 77 -3.85 3.39 -6.30
N SER A 78 -2.92 3.29 -7.25
CA SER A 78 -2.46 4.43 -8.06
C SER A 78 -3.55 4.99 -8.97
N GLY A 79 -4.48 4.15 -9.41
CA GLY A 79 -5.61 4.50 -10.28
C GLY A 79 -6.82 5.08 -9.54
N SER A 80 -6.79 5.16 -8.20
CA SER A 80 -7.90 5.61 -7.38
C SER A 80 -7.47 6.73 -6.44
N ASP A 81 -8.38 7.66 -6.16
CA ASP A 81 -8.30 8.64 -5.07
C ASP A 81 -8.74 8.06 -3.71
N VAL A 82 -9.24 6.83 -3.69
CA VAL A 82 -9.78 6.18 -2.50
C VAL A 82 -8.71 5.37 -1.79
N GLN A 83 -8.51 5.71 -0.51
CA GLN A 83 -7.77 4.89 0.44
C GLN A 83 -8.73 3.94 1.16
N ARG A 84 -8.24 2.81 1.66
CA ARG A 84 -9.04 1.90 2.51
C ARG A 84 -8.28 1.57 3.78
N VAL A 85 -9.01 1.38 4.87
CA VAL A 85 -8.49 1.04 6.21
C VAL A 85 -9.17 -0.24 6.69
N LEU A 86 -8.47 -1.05 7.48
CA LEU A 86 -9.02 -2.25 8.09
C LEU A 86 -9.97 -1.91 9.24
N ASP A 87 -11.23 -2.29 9.12
CA ASP A 87 -12.14 -2.38 10.26
C ASP A 87 -11.82 -3.66 11.04
N LEU A 88 -11.29 -3.51 12.26
CA LEU A 88 -10.90 -4.62 13.13
C LEU A 88 -12.07 -5.37 13.76
N ARG A 89 -13.29 -4.81 13.71
CA ARG A 89 -14.49 -5.49 14.21
C ARG A 89 -14.98 -6.53 13.22
N THR A 90 -14.83 -6.24 11.94
CA THR A 90 -15.34 -7.07 10.83
C THR A 90 -14.22 -7.75 10.04
N ASN A 91 -12.96 -7.37 10.27
CA ASN A 91 -11.79 -7.76 9.46
C ASN A 91 -11.99 -7.48 7.96
N THR A 92 -12.60 -6.33 7.64
CA THR A 92 -12.84 -5.90 6.27
C THR A 92 -12.21 -4.56 5.97
N LEU A 93 -11.72 -4.37 4.76
CA LEU A 93 -11.27 -3.06 4.28
C LEU A 93 -12.49 -2.17 3.99
N VAL A 94 -12.55 -1.02 4.67
CA VAL A 94 -13.57 0.01 4.48
C VAL A 94 -12.96 1.23 3.78
N LYS A 95 -13.73 1.87 2.91
CA LYS A 95 -13.28 3.05 2.15
C LYS A 95 -13.17 4.26 3.06
N PHE A 96 -12.11 5.04 2.87
CA PHE A 96 -11.90 6.33 3.48
C PHE A 96 -11.71 7.36 2.36
N GLY A 97 -12.66 8.29 2.25
CA GLY A 97 -12.57 9.42 1.34
C GLY A 97 -12.12 10.66 2.10
N HIS A 98 -11.25 11.46 1.50
CA HIS A 98 -10.94 12.81 1.96
C HIS A 98 -12.08 13.78 1.62
#